data_AF-A0A6G6PMD9-F1
#
_entry.id   AF-A0A6G6PMD9-F1
#
_cell.length_a   1.000
_cell.length_b   1.000
_cell.length_c   1.000
_cell.angle_alpha   90.00
_cell.angle_beta   90.00
_cell.angle_gamma   90.00
#
_symmetry.space_group_name_H-M   'P 1'
#
loop_
_entity.id
_entity.type
_entity.pdbx_description
1 polymer ?
#
loop_
_entity_poly.entity_id
_entity_poly.type
_entity_poly.pdbx_seq_one_letter_code
_entity_poly.pdbx_strand_id
1 'polypeptide(L)'
;MAMFKKVVGLFLGVILIAGCSPEVEEKTVPEQPSGTIGNSQIEQRYDEIKANSTEDKINAFNAKGDDDPTMLRGIFLSDMAESLPMLIDDVTLLTEVTAKNGMLFYQYTIKGIPDNVLEGDSWQQNMREILNRNYCGKNAGMDILHGMFPEGITHNYHKSNKLIFTYIVTPAICQ
;
A
#
# COMPACT_ATOMS: atom_id res chain seq x y z
N MET A 1 11.17 31.93 -3.63
CA MET A 1 10.23 31.51 -2.57
C MET A 1 10.04 30.01 -2.71
N ALA A 2 10.65 29.21 -1.83
CA ALA A 2 10.51 27.76 -1.83
C ALA A 2 9.77 27.37 -0.55
N MET A 3 8.56 26.85 -0.69
CA MET A 3 7.75 26.27 0.39
C MET A 3 8.16 24.80 0.56
N PHE A 4 8.87 24.48 1.64
CA PHE A 4 9.11 23.08 2.03
C PHE A 4 7.85 22.53 2.72
N LYS A 5 7.23 21.55 2.07
CA LYS A 5 6.09 20.76 2.57
C LYS A 5 6.63 19.80 3.64
N LYS A 6 6.15 19.91 4.89
CA LYS A 6 6.52 19.00 5.98
C LYS A 6 5.88 17.62 5.76
N VAL A 7 6.70 16.59 5.65
CA VAL A 7 6.30 15.18 5.76
C VAL A 7 6.37 14.82 7.25
N VAL A 8 5.24 14.46 7.85
CA VAL A 8 5.18 13.93 9.22
C VAL A 8 5.26 12.41 9.12
N GLY A 9 6.45 11.86 9.32
CA GLY A 9 6.67 10.42 9.39
C GLY A 9 6.20 9.86 10.74
N LEU A 10 5.33 8.85 10.69
CA LEU A 10 4.83 8.11 11.84
C LEU A 10 5.90 7.09 12.28
N PHE A 11 6.76 7.44 13.23
CA PHE A 11 7.70 6.48 13.83
C PHE A 11 6.99 5.66 14.92
N LEU A 12 6.71 4.39 14.63
CA LEU A 12 6.32 3.37 15.61
C LEU A 12 7.56 3.04 16.46
N GLY A 13 7.59 3.53 17.70
CA GLY A 13 8.66 3.26 18.66
C GLY A 13 8.45 1.93 19.37
N VAL A 14 9.39 0.99 19.16
CA VAL A 14 9.55 -0.21 19.99
C VAL A 14 10.34 0.18 21.24
N ILE A 15 9.76 0.02 22.43
CA ILE A 15 10.48 0.09 23.70
C ILE A 15 10.63 -1.34 24.23
N LEU A 16 11.85 -1.89 24.16
CA LEU A 16 12.24 -3.10 24.88
C LEU A 16 13.14 -2.69 26.04
N ILE A 17 12.73 -3.04 27.27
CA ILE A 17 13.43 -2.71 28.51
C ILE A 17 14.40 -3.84 28.88
N ALA A 18 15.67 -3.46 29.00
CA ALA A 18 16.79 -3.93 29.84
C ALA A 18 16.95 -5.41 30.27
N GLY A 19 18.16 -5.93 30.05
CA GLY A 19 18.75 -7.04 30.79
C GLY A 19 20.22 -7.35 30.46
N CYS A 20 21.15 -6.85 31.30
CA CYS A 20 22.55 -7.27 31.55
C CYS A 20 23.72 -6.81 30.63
N SER A 21 24.72 -6.14 31.25
CA SER A 21 26.06 -5.71 30.75
C SER A 21 27.17 -6.79 30.93
N PRO A 22 28.48 -6.58 30.61
CA PRO A 22 29.19 -5.46 29.94
C PRO A 22 30.19 -5.83 28.79
N GLU A 23 30.61 -4.77 28.07
CA GLU A 23 31.84 -4.55 27.26
C GLU A 23 32.23 -5.48 26.08
N VAL A 24 32.17 -4.96 24.82
CA VAL A 24 33.29 -4.94 23.84
C VAL A 24 33.06 -3.81 22.79
N GLU A 25 34.09 -2.96 22.67
CA GLU A 25 34.51 -2.01 21.63
C GLU A 25 33.55 -1.47 20.55
N GLU A 26 33.48 -0.13 20.56
CA GLU A 26 32.82 0.79 19.64
C GLU A 26 33.47 0.81 18.24
N LYS A 27 32.67 0.47 17.21
CA LYS A 27 32.98 0.77 15.81
C LYS A 27 31.92 1.75 15.29
N THR A 28 32.33 2.99 15.08
CA THR A 28 31.49 4.15 14.78
C THR A 28 30.68 3.95 13.48
N VAL A 29 29.35 3.98 13.62
CA VAL A 29 28.37 4.08 12.52
C VAL A 29 28.08 5.58 12.29
N PRO A 30 27.87 6.05 11.04
CA PRO A 30 27.67 7.47 10.76
C PRO A 30 26.43 8.01 11.49
N GLU A 31 26.60 9.11 12.23
CA GLU A 31 25.54 9.86 12.89
C GLU A 31 24.48 10.34 11.88
N GLN A 32 23.25 9.87 12.07
CA GLN A 32 22.06 10.62 11.66
C GLN A 32 21.98 11.89 12.52
N PRO A 33 21.62 13.07 11.98
CA PRO A 33 21.51 14.27 12.79
C PRO A 33 20.37 14.10 13.79
N SER A 34 20.73 13.86 15.05
CA SER A 34 19.85 13.92 16.21
C SER A 34 19.50 15.38 16.46
N GLY A 35 18.45 15.87 15.82
CA GLY A 35 17.85 17.14 16.17
C GLY A 35 17.23 17.00 17.56
N THR A 36 17.71 17.77 18.53
CA THR A 36 17.13 17.85 19.89
C THR A 36 15.64 18.19 19.79
N ILE A 37 14.76 17.22 20.06
CA ILE A 37 13.33 17.48 20.24
C ILE A 37 13.20 18.27 21.54
N GLY A 38 12.94 19.58 21.46
CA GLY A 38 12.74 20.41 22.64
C GLY A 38 11.49 19.99 23.42
N ASN A 39 11.53 20.07 24.75
CA ASN A 39 10.43 19.71 25.65
C ASN A 39 9.07 20.32 25.22
N SER A 40 9.07 21.51 24.62
CA SER A 40 7.84 22.16 24.13
C SER A 40 7.13 21.40 23.00
N GLN A 41 7.86 20.68 22.13
CA GLN A 41 7.23 19.86 21.08
C GLN A 41 6.62 18.58 21.65
N ILE A 42 7.17 18.06 22.75
CA ILE A 42 6.64 16.88 23.43
C ILE A 42 5.30 17.23 24.10
N GLU A 43 5.27 18.33 24.85
CA GLU A 43 4.05 18.82 25.51
C GLU A 43 2.94 19.12 24.48
N GLN A 44 3.27 19.76 23.37
CA GLN A 44 2.31 20.01 22.28
C GLN A 44 1.69 18.72 21.73
N ARG A 45 2.52 17.70 21.47
CA ARG A 45 2.02 16.41 20.98
C ARG A 45 1.17 15.70 22.04
N TYR A 46 1.53 15.81 23.32
CA TYR A 46 0.74 15.25 24.41
C TYR A 46 -0.65 15.89 24.47
N ASP A 47 -0.71 17.22 24.41
CA ASP A 47 -1.97 17.97 24.43
C ASP A 47 -2.83 17.65 23.20
N GLU A 48 -2.23 17.54 22.02
CA GLU A 48 -2.91 17.12 20.79
C GLU A 48 -3.51 15.71 20.95
N ILE A 49 -2.73 14.74 21.43
CA ILE A 49 -3.22 13.37 21.67
C ILE A 49 -4.39 13.40 22.64
N LYS A 50 -4.25 14.09 23.77
CA LYS A 50 -5.29 14.20 24.80
C LYS A 50 -6.57 14.82 24.25
N ALA A 51 -6.46 15.89 23.46
CA ALA A 51 -7.59 16.53 22.81
C ALA A 51 -8.27 15.62 21.77
N ASN A 52 -7.50 14.75 21.11
CA ASN A 52 -8.00 13.83 20.10
C ASN A 52 -8.54 12.51 20.68
N SER A 53 -8.28 12.20 21.95
CA SER A 53 -8.77 11.02 22.69
C SER A 53 -10.13 11.27 23.34
N THR A 54 -11.12 11.72 22.56
CA THR A 54 -12.50 11.89 23.06
C THR A 54 -13.11 10.54 23.44
N GLU A 55 -14.08 10.55 24.38
CA GLU A 55 -14.80 9.35 24.80
C GLU A 55 -15.42 8.60 23.62
N ASP A 56 -16.03 9.32 22.67
CA ASP A 56 -16.58 8.75 21.44
C ASP A 56 -15.54 8.00 20.61
N LYS A 57 -14.31 8.52 20.50
CA LYS A 57 -13.22 7.88 19.73
C LYS A 57 -12.66 6.66 20.46
N ILE A 58 -12.58 6.70 21.79
CA ILE A 58 -12.18 5.55 22.61
C ILE A 58 -13.22 4.44 22.51
N ASN A 59 -14.51 4.78 22.61
CA ASN A 59 -15.59 3.82 22.47
C ASN A 59 -15.64 3.23 21.05
N ALA A 60 -15.44 4.05 20.02
CA ALA A 60 -15.33 3.57 18.64
C ALA A 60 -14.11 2.65 18.43
N PHE A 61 -12.98 2.91 19.10
CA PHE A 61 -11.82 2.01 19.08
C PHE A 61 -12.14 0.68 19.77
N ASN A 62 -12.70 0.70 20.98
CA ASN A 62 -13.07 -0.51 21.74
C ASN A 62 -14.15 -1.35 21.05
N ALA A 63 -14.95 -0.75 20.17
CA ALA A 63 -15.96 -1.46 19.37
C ALA A 63 -15.37 -2.14 18.13
N LYS A 64 -14.11 -1.88 17.76
CA LYS A 64 -13.45 -2.59 16.65
C LYS A 64 -13.13 -4.01 17.08
N GLY A 65 -13.34 -4.96 16.18
CA GLY A 65 -12.79 -6.31 16.35
C GLY A 65 -11.28 -6.30 16.13
N ASP A 66 -10.58 -7.24 16.77
CA ASP A 66 -9.13 -7.37 16.66
C ASP A 66 -8.68 -7.66 15.21
N ASP A 67 -9.51 -8.36 14.44
CA ASP A 67 -9.24 -8.80 13.07
C ASP A 67 -10.22 -8.22 12.03
N ASP A 68 -10.46 -6.90 12.03
CA ASP A 68 -11.32 -6.27 11.01
C ASP A 68 -10.59 -6.04 9.67
N PRO A 69 -10.85 -6.84 8.61
CA PRO A 69 -10.19 -6.67 7.32
C PRO A 69 -10.57 -5.35 6.64
N THR A 70 -11.67 -4.70 7.06
CA THR A 70 -12.14 -3.43 6.50
C THR A 70 -11.18 -2.29 6.81
N MET A 71 -10.62 -2.26 8.02
CA MET A 71 -9.62 -1.25 8.39
C MET A 71 -8.34 -1.41 7.57
N LEU A 72 -7.84 -2.65 7.43
CA LEU A 72 -6.63 -2.92 6.65
C LEU A 72 -6.83 -2.60 5.16
N ARG A 73 -7.99 -2.94 4.58
CA ARG A 73 -8.37 -2.52 3.21
C ARG A 73 -8.34 -1.01 3.05
N GLY A 74 -8.87 -0.27 4.02
CA GLY A 74 -8.90 1.19 4.00
C GLY A 74 -7.50 1.80 4.00
N ILE A 75 -6.61 1.29 4.86
CA ILE A 75 -5.20 1.70 4.91
C ILE A 75 -4.52 1.40 3.57
N PHE A 76 -4.64 0.16 3.08
CA PHE A 76 -4.07 -0.26 1.80
C PHE A 76 -4.50 0.66 0.65
N LEU A 77 -5.79 0.98 0.53
CA LEU A 77 -6.30 1.85 -0.52
C LEU A 77 -5.80 3.29 -0.39
N SER A 78 -5.67 3.79 0.84
CA SER A 78 -5.12 5.13 1.11
C SER A 78 -3.65 5.20 0.68
N ASP A 79 -2.85 4.24 1.11
CA ASP A 79 -1.41 4.17 0.79
C ASP A 79 -1.18 4.03 -0.72
N MET A 80 -2.01 3.22 -1.38
CA MET A 80 -2.00 3.10 -2.84
C MET A 80 -2.36 4.44 -3.49
N ALA A 81 -3.41 5.12 -3.05
CA ALA A 81 -3.84 6.41 -3.60
C ALA A 81 -2.75 7.50 -3.50
N GLU A 82 -2.00 7.52 -2.39
CA GLU A 82 -0.86 8.44 -2.22
C GLU A 82 0.31 8.13 -3.18
N SER A 83 0.43 6.87 -3.58
CA SER A 83 1.49 6.39 -4.48
C SER A 83 1.14 6.53 -5.97
N LEU A 84 -0.09 6.91 -6.29
CA LEU A 84 -0.54 7.04 -7.67
C LEU A 84 -0.24 8.43 -8.27
N PRO A 85 0.04 8.51 -9.59
CA PRO A 85 0.18 7.38 -10.52
C PRO A 85 1.52 6.66 -10.35
N MET A 86 1.53 5.35 -10.54
CA MET A 86 2.72 4.50 -10.35
C MET A 86 3.16 3.89 -11.67
N LEU A 87 4.41 4.13 -12.07
CA LEU A 87 4.99 3.49 -13.25
C LEU A 87 5.33 2.04 -12.92
N ILE A 88 4.72 1.10 -13.64
CA ILE A 88 4.91 -0.35 -13.41
C ILE A 88 6.08 -0.86 -14.26
N ASP A 89 6.14 -0.40 -15.51
CA ASP A 89 7.20 -0.68 -16.48
C ASP A 89 7.28 0.47 -17.49
N ASP A 90 8.16 0.35 -18.49
CA ASP A 90 8.43 1.40 -19.48
C ASP A 90 7.20 1.87 -20.30
N VAL A 91 6.13 1.07 -20.31
CA VAL A 91 4.95 1.28 -21.16
C VAL A 91 3.63 1.30 -20.39
N THR A 92 3.63 0.96 -19.10
CA THR A 92 2.43 0.77 -18.27
C THR A 92 2.44 1.63 -17.02
N LEU A 93 1.41 2.48 -16.88
CA LEU A 93 1.19 3.34 -15.73
C LEU A 93 -0.07 2.88 -14.99
N LEU A 94 0.03 2.52 -13.71
CA LEU A 94 -1.14 2.34 -12.85
C LEU A 94 -1.66 3.73 -12.44
N THR A 95 -2.92 4.01 -12.77
CA THR A 95 -3.53 5.34 -12.61
C THR A 95 -4.59 5.39 -11.53
N GLU A 96 -5.23 4.26 -11.23
CA GLU A 96 -6.30 4.20 -10.23
C GLU A 96 -6.34 2.83 -9.55
N VAL A 97 -6.64 2.83 -8.26
CA VAL A 97 -6.86 1.64 -7.44
C VAL A 97 -8.12 1.88 -6.63
N THR A 98 -9.15 1.05 -6.82
CA THR A 98 -10.41 1.14 -6.06
C THR A 98 -10.85 -0.23 -5.60
N ALA A 99 -11.79 -0.29 -4.65
CA ALA A 99 -12.36 -1.54 -4.20
C ALA A 99 -13.89 -1.46 -4.10
N LYS A 100 -14.54 -2.58 -4.38
CA LYS A 100 -15.98 -2.73 -4.22
C LYS A 100 -16.33 -4.18 -3.93
N ASN A 101 -17.16 -4.40 -2.91
CA ASN A 101 -17.68 -5.72 -2.56
C ASN A 101 -16.60 -6.82 -2.43
N GLY A 102 -15.46 -6.52 -1.80
CA GLY A 102 -14.38 -7.50 -1.64
C GLY A 102 -13.55 -7.76 -2.90
N MET A 103 -13.76 -7.01 -3.99
CA MET A 103 -12.95 -7.04 -5.21
C MET A 103 -12.08 -5.78 -5.30
N LEU A 104 -10.84 -5.95 -5.74
CA LEU A 104 -9.90 -4.85 -6.02
C LEU A 104 -9.91 -4.53 -7.52
N PHE A 105 -9.85 -3.26 -7.88
CA PHE A 105 -9.89 -2.79 -9.26
C PHE A 105 -8.65 -1.94 -9.52
N TYR A 106 -7.82 -2.41 -10.46
CA TYR A 106 -6.70 -1.65 -10.98
C TYR A 106 -7.04 -1.07 -12.33
N GLN A 107 -6.74 0.21 -12.53
CA GLN A 107 -6.77 0.86 -13.84
C GLN A 107 -5.36 1.22 -14.29
N TYR A 108 -5.02 0.78 -15.49
CA TYR A 108 -3.73 1.02 -16.12
C TYR A 108 -3.90 1.83 -17.41
N THR A 109 -2.93 2.67 -17.71
CA THR A 109 -2.75 3.32 -19.01
C THR A 109 -1.50 2.77 -19.68
N ILE A 110 -1.63 2.29 -20.92
CA ILE A 110 -0.54 1.79 -21.76
C ILE A 110 -0.17 2.83 -22.83
N LYS A 111 1.13 3.00 -23.10
CA LYS A 111 1.67 3.83 -24.19
C LYS A 111 2.78 3.10 -24.97
N GLY A 112 3.09 3.57 -26.17
CA GLY A 112 4.24 3.09 -26.96
C GLY A 112 4.05 1.77 -27.72
N ILE A 113 3.06 0.94 -27.36
CA ILE A 113 2.78 -0.32 -28.05
C ILE A 113 1.77 -0.11 -29.19
N PRO A 114 1.99 -0.60 -30.43
CA PRO A 114 1.03 -0.55 -31.54
C PRO A 114 -0.30 -1.26 -31.25
N ASP A 115 -1.43 -0.77 -31.80
CA ASP A 115 -2.76 -1.35 -31.54
C ASP A 115 -2.87 -2.81 -32.01
N ASN A 116 -2.33 -3.12 -33.19
CA ASN A 116 -2.34 -4.48 -33.72
C ASN A 116 -1.57 -5.50 -32.85
N VAL A 117 -0.64 -5.04 -32.01
CA VAL A 117 0.05 -5.90 -31.04
C VAL A 117 -0.85 -6.16 -29.83
N LEU A 118 -1.50 -5.12 -29.30
CA LEU A 118 -2.38 -5.21 -28.12
C LEU A 118 -3.67 -5.99 -28.42
N GLU A 119 -4.18 -5.87 -29.64
CA GLU A 119 -5.36 -6.60 -30.12
C GLU A 119 -5.03 -8.05 -30.51
N GLY A 120 -3.75 -8.41 -30.59
CA GLY A 120 -3.31 -9.75 -30.94
C GLY A 120 -3.47 -10.75 -29.78
N ASP A 121 -3.88 -11.97 -30.11
CA ASP A 121 -4.09 -13.06 -29.15
C ASP A 121 -2.84 -13.35 -28.31
N SER A 122 -1.65 -13.25 -28.90
CA SER A 122 -0.38 -13.52 -28.22
C SER A 122 -0.14 -12.58 -27.04
N TRP A 123 -0.37 -11.27 -27.23
CA TRP A 123 -0.20 -10.30 -26.15
C TRP A 123 -1.21 -10.55 -25.04
N GLN A 124 -2.48 -10.75 -25.39
CA GLN A 124 -3.54 -10.98 -24.40
C GLN A 124 -3.34 -12.29 -23.62
N GLN A 125 -2.90 -13.37 -24.28
CA GLN A 125 -2.57 -14.64 -23.62
C GLN A 125 -1.41 -14.45 -22.64
N ASN A 126 -0.33 -13.81 -23.07
CA ASN A 126 0.81 -13.53 -22.21
C ASN A 126 0.42 -12.67 -21.00
N MET A 127 -0.43 -11.66 -21.19
CA MET A 127 -0.95 -10.85 -20.07
C MET A 127 -1.76 -11.68 -19.08
N ARG A 128 -2.64 -12.57 -19.54
CA ARG A 128 -3.39 -13.49 -18.66
C ARG A 128 -2.46 -14.38 -17.85
N GLU A 129 -1.45 -14.97 -18.50
CA GLU A 129 -0.47 -15.83 -17.84
C GLU A 129 0.35 -15.08 -16.78
N ILE A 130 0.82 -13.88 -17.09
CA ILE A 130 1.55 -13.03 -16.13
C ILE A 130 0.68 -12.71 -14.92
N LEU A 131 -0.56 -12.26 -15.16
CA LEU A 131 -1.48 -11.88 -14.10
C LEU A 131 -1.85 -13.08 -13.21
N ASN A 132 -2.09 -14.25 -13.81
CA ASN A 132 -2.35 -15.49 -13.08
C ASN A 132 -1.15 -15.88 -12.21
N ARG A 133 0.06 -15.88 -12.78
CA ARG A 133 1.27 -16.22 -12.04
C ARG A 133 1.52 -15.28 -10.87
N ASN A 134 1.31 -13.98 -11.06
CA ASN A 134 1.50 -12.99 -10.00
C ASN A 134 0.46 -13.17 -8.89
N TYR A 135 -0.81 -13.36 -9.26
CA TYR A 135 -1.89 -13.58 -8.31
C TYR A 135 -1.74 -14.89 -7.53
N CYS A 136 -1.31 -15.97 -8.17
CA CYS A 136 -1.12 -17.27 -7.52
C CYS A 136 0.24 -17.42 -6.81
N GLY A 137 1.03 -16.35 -6.72
CA GLY A 137 2.32 -16.36 -6.03
C GLY A 137 2.16 -16.70 -4.55
N LYS A 138 2.90 -17.70 -4.06
CA LYS A 138 2.87 -18.13 -2.66
C LYS A 138 3.80 -17.27 -1.81
N ASN A 139 3.33 -16.10 -1.40
CA ASN A 139 4.03 -15.22 -0.46
C ASN A 139 3.05 -14.53 0.49
N ALA A 140 3.55 -14.11 1.65
CA ALA A 140 2.73 -13.50 2.70
C ALA A 140 1.97 -12.26 2.23
N GLY A 141 2.53 -11.47 1.31
CA GLY A 141 1.85 -10.32 0.73
C GLY A 141 0.61 -10.71 -0.05
N MET A 142 0.68 -11.79 -0.84
CA MET A 142 -0.48 -12.31 -1.56
C MET A 142 -1.52 -12.95 -0.64
N ASP A 143 -1.10 -13.63 0.44
CA ASP A 143 -2.04 -14.17 1.43
C ASP A 143 -2.86 -13.05 2.09
N ILE A 144 -2.19 -11.95 2.47
CA ILE A 144 -2.85 -10.75 3.00
C ILE A 144 -3.76 -10.14 1.93
N LEU A 145 -3.29 -10.01 0.69
CA LEU A 145 -4.09 -9.45 -0.41
C LEU A 145 -5.35 -10.29 -0.68
N HIS A 146 -5.28 -11.62 -0.61
CA HIS A 146 -6.44 -12.51 -0.76
C HIS A 146 -7.41 -12.39 0.42
N GLY A 147 -6.91 -12.25 1.66
CA GLY A 147 -7.76 -11.97 2.82
C GLY A 147 -8.47 -10.62 2.70
N MET A 148 -7.76 -9.60 2.20
CA MET A 148 -8.35 -8.30 1.92
C MET A 148 -9.32 -8.32 0.74
N PHE A 149 -9.07 -9.07 -0.32
CA PHE A 149 -9.90 -9.04 -1.53
C PHE A 149 -10.30 -10.45 -1.95
N PRO A 150 -11.22 -11.11 -1.19
CA PRO A 150 -11.55 -12.52 -1.39
C PRO A 150 -12.28 -12.80 -2.71
N GLU A 151 -12.91 -11.78 -3.31
CA GLU A 151 -13.57 -11.91 -4.62
C GLU A 151 -12.58 -11.79 -5.79
N GLY A 152 -11.33 -11.41 -5.52
CA GLY A 152 -10.27 -11.31 -6.51
C GLY A 152 -9.96 -9.87 -6.96
N ILE A 153 -9.33 -9.78 -8.13
CA ILE A 153 -8.78 -8.53 -8.68
C ILE A 153 -9.19 -8.38 -10.14
N THR A 154 -9.68 -7.21 -10.50
CA THR A 154 -9.93 -6.80 -11.88
C THR A 154 -8.81 -5.89 -12.36
N HIS A 155 -8.18 -6.24 -13.49
CA HIS A 155 -7.20 -5.42 -14.18
C HIS A 155 -7.81 -4.81 -15.44
N ASN A 156 -7.84 -3.48 -15.55
CA ASN A 156 -8.38 -2.75 -16.69
C ASN A 156 -7.28 -1.94 -17.37
N TYR A 157 -6.93 -2.29 -18.60
CA TYR A 157 -5.91 -1.61 -19.38
C TYR A 157 -6.53 -0.71 -20.43
N HIS A 158 -6.12 0.55 -20.42
CA HIS A 158 -6.57 1.57 -21.36
C HIS A 158 -5.42 2.04 -22.24
N LYS A 159 -5.72 2.35 -23.50
CA LYS A 159 -4.83 3.08 -24.39
C LYS A 159 -5.61 4.22 -25.04
N SER A 160 -5.07 5.43 -25.01
CA SER A 160 -5.76 6.63 -25.51
C SER A 160 -7.20 6.76 -24.96
N ASN A 161 -7.38 6.47 -23.67
CA ASN A 161 -8.67 6.45 -22.95
C ASN A 161 -9.69 5.40 -23.43
N LYS A 162 -9.31 4.48 -24.33
CA LYS A 162 -10.11 3.32 -24.72
C LYS A 162 -9.71 2.11 -23.90
N LEU A 163 -10.68 1.40 -23.32
CA LEU A 163 -10.45 0.09 -22.71
C LEU A 163 -10.06 -0.92 -23.80
N ILE A 164 -8.89 -1.53 -23.66
CA ILE A 164 -8.34 -2.48 -24.64
C ILE A 164 -8.26 -3.90 -24.10
N PHE A 165 -8.18 -4.07 -22.79
CA PHE A 165 -8.08 -5.39 -22.16
C PHE A 165 -8.59 -5.32 -20.71
N THR A 166 -9.50 -6.23 -20.37
CA THR A 166 -9.92 -6.47 -18.99
C THR A 166 -9.67 -7.93 -18.66
N TYR A 167 -9.11 -8.18 -17.48
CA TYR A 167 -8.96 -9.52 -16.97
C TYR A 167 -9.23 -9.57 -15.47
N ILE A 168 -9.99 -10.58 -15.06
CA ILE A 168 -10.37 -10.81 -13.67
C ILE A 168 -9.63 -12.05 -13.21
N VAL A 169 -8.82 -11.89 -12.16
CA VAL A 169 -8.19 -13.00 -11.46
C VAL A 169 -8.94 -13.26 -10.16
N THR A 170 -9.33 -14.51 -9.93
CA THR A 170 -10.07 -14.94 -8.73
C THR A 170 -9.34 -16.10 -8.06
N PRO A 171 -9.62 -16.39 -6.78
CA PRO A 171 -8.96 -17.50 -6.08
C PRO A 171 -9.08 -18.86 -6.80
N ALA A 172 -10.14 -19.06 -7.59
CA ALA A 172 -10.36 -20.29 -8.34
C ALA A 172 -9.30 -20.57 -9.41
N ILE A 173 -8.57 -19.55 -9.89
CA ILE A 173 -7.50 -19.71 -10.89
C ILE A 173 -6.27 -20.43 -10.33
N CYS A 174 -6.07 -20.37 -9.01
CA CYS A 174 -4.88 -20.91 -8.36
C CYS A 174 -5.04 -22.36 -7.86
N GLN A 175 -6.14 -23.01 -8.23
CA GLN A 175 -6.48 -24.38 -7.85
C GLN A 175 -5.74 -25.42 -8.69
#